data_AF-A0A219AGL7-F1
#
_entry.id   AF-A0A219AGL7-F1
#
_cell.length_a   1.000
_cell.length_b   1.000
_cell.length_c   1.000
_cell.angle_alpha   90.00
_cell.angle_beta   90.00
_cell.angle_gamma   90.00
#
_symmetry.space_group_name_H-M   'P 1'
#
loop_
_entity.id
_entity.type
_entity.pdbx_description
1 polymer ?
#
loop_
_entity_poly.entity_id
_entity_poly.type
_entity_poly.pdbx_seq_one_letter_code
_entity_poly.pdbx_strand_id
1 'polypeptide(L)'
;MKLDKLNLLFDNYLIQNNKSFISLRQANHLIKNSNDKDLLNIDLKKLLESGILSNSIQTETTPKQWRIFLSKNVDAAKTFNDAQELRPVKNKMQKPSGFHVKEKSTALTSAGKEYYEYDKIAIIALIVVATLIGLYYLLPESDTDSQDFKVEKYASNTETVTDKTINTDSEITAEEVLLILYETKFLYEELMSFKNNEDFYYYGFDVNYKYNSWLKRADELSDLRQAKYILLNYGFSLGDLQMLGLEYVKTKGRESRYSNWSRNRIENALTQIK
;
A
#
# COMPACT_ATOMS: atom_id res chain seq x y z
N MET A 1 26.22 -26.50 11.97
CA MET A 1 27.00 -25.28 12.31
C MET A 1 27.09 -24.27 11.16
N LYS A 2 27.61 -24.60 9.97
CA LYS A 2 27.63 -23.64 8.83
C LYS A 2 26.24 -23.36 8.24
N LEU A 3 25.40 -24.39 8.14
CA LEU A 3 24.05 -24.29 7.60
C LEU A 3 23.11 -23.46 8.52
N ASP A 4 23.21 -23.64 9.84
CA ASP A 4 22.37 -22.94 10.81
C ASP A 4 22.68 -21.44 10.81
N LYS A 5 23.96 -21.06 10.74
CA LYS A 5 24.40 -19.67 10.57
C LYS A 5 23.88 -19.07 9.25
N LEU A 6 23.92 -19.84 8.17
CA LEU A 6 23.43 -19.42 6.86
C LEU A 6 21.91 -19.18 6.88
N ASN A 7 21.14 -20.10 7.47
CA ASN A 7 19.70 -19.96 7.66
C ASN A 7 19.37 -18.76 8.54
N LEU A 8 20.09 -18.57 9.65
CA LEU A 8 19.90 -17.43 10.54
C LEU A 8 20.19 -16.10 9.83
N LEU A 9 21.23 -16.03 9.00
CA LEU A 9 21.55 -14.85 8.20
C LEU A 9 20.40 -14.51 7.24
N PHE A 10 19.88 -15.51 6.53
CA PHE A 10 18.80 -15.31 5.58
C PHE A 10 17.48 -14.98 6.28
N ASP A 11 17.15 -15.68 7.36
CA ASP A 11 15.95 -15.43 8.15
C ASP A 11 15.96 -14.02 8.73
N ASN A 12 17.07 -13.59 9.34
CA ASN A 12 17.20 -12.23 9.86
C ASN A 12 16.98 -11.19 8.76
N TYR A 13 17.58 -11.40 7.59
CA TYR A 13 17.38 -10.49 6.46
C TYR A 13 15.92 -10.47 5.98
N LEU A 14 15.28 -11.64 5.85
CA LEU A 14 13.89 -11.77 5.42
C LEU A 14 12.94 -11.09 6.42
N ILE A 15 13.15 -11.29 7.72
CA ILE A 15 12.36 -10.68 8.80
C ILE A 15 12.57 -9.17 8.83
N GLN A 16 13.82 -8.70 8.86
CA GLN A 16 14.16 -7.28 8.92
C GLN A 16 13.64 -6.49 7.71
N ASN A 17 13.57 -7.12 6.54
CA ASN A 17 13.14 -6.47 5.30
C ASN A 17 11.70 -6.81 4.91
N ASN A 18 10.96 -7.54 5.77
CA ASN A 18 9.62 -8.05 5.51
C ASN A 18 9.48 -8.71 4.12
N LYS A 19 10.46 -9.54 3.75
CA LYS A 19 10.49 -10.25 2.46
C LYS A 19 10.04 -11.69 2.64
N SER A 20 9.26 -12.19 1.69
CA SER A 20 8.83 -13.59 1.66
C SER A 20 9.93 -14.54 1.17
N PHE A 21 10.81 -14.07 0.28
CA PHE A 21 11.96 -14.83 -0.21
C PHE A 21 13.12 -13.92 -0.62
N ILE A 22 14.32 -14.50 -0.73
CA ILE A 22 15.50 -13.88 -1.35
C ILE A 22 15.94 -14.65 -2.59
N SER A 23 16.51 -13.93 -3.56
CA SER A 23 17.13 -14.54 -4.74
C SER A 23 18.56 -15.01 -4.46
N LEU A 24 19.08 -15.95 -5.26
CA LEU A 24 20.49 -16.38 -5.19
C LEU A 24 21.48 -15.20 -5.25
N ARG A 25 21.20 -14.19 -6.08
CA ARG A 25 22.05 -13.00 -6.18
C ARG A 25 22.09 -12.22 -4.87
N GLN A 26 20.94 -12.00 -4.25
CA GLN A 26 20.83 -11.30 -2.97
C GLN A 26 21.47 -12.12 -1.85
N ALA A 27 21.23 -13.42 -1.80
CA ALA A 27 21.82 -14.31 -0.81
C ALA A 27 23.36 -14.31 -0.90
N ASN A 28 23.93 -14.37 -2.11
CA ASN A 28 25.38 -14.23 -2.31
C ASN A 28 25.91 -12.87 -1.86
N HIS A 29 25.15 -11.80 -2.05
CA HIS A 29 25.53 -10.47 -1.58
C HIS A 29 25.51 -10.39 -0.05
N LEU A 30 24.53 -11.01 0.61
CA LEU A 30 24.46 -11.08 2.07
C LEU A 30 25.64 -11.84 2.68
N ILE A 31 26.01 -12.98 2.08
CA ILE A 31 27.18 -13.75 2.52
C ILE A 31 28.46 -12.93 2.41
N LYS A 32 28.63 -12.19 1.30
CA LYS A 32 29.81 -11.34 1.10
C LYS A 32 29.90 -10.20 2.12
N ASN A 33 28.75 -9.66 2.54
CA ASN A 33 28.68 -8.53 3.45
C ASN A 33 28.61 -8.93 4.93
N SER A 34 28.43 -10.22 5.26
CA SER A 34 28.29 -10.68 6.64
C SER A 34 29.61 -10.76 7.41
N ASN A 35 30.76 -10.53 6.76
CA ASN A 35 32.11 -10.64 7.32
C ASN A 35 32.43 -11.98 8.03
N ASP A 36 31.61 -13.02 7.85
CA ASP A 36 31.81 -14.33 8.49
C ASP A 36 32.69 -15.22 7.61
N LYS A 37 33.92 -15.49 8.09
CA LYS A 37 34.92 -16.32 7.41
C LYS A 37 34.41 -17.74 7.11
N ASP A 38 33.47 -18.26 7.90
CA ASP A 38 32.90 -19.58 7.69
C ASP A 38 31.94 -19.63 6.49
N LEU A 39 31.31 -18.51 6.16
CA LEU A 39 30.29 -18.38 5.12
C LEU A 39 30.86 -17.90 3.79
N LEU A 40 31.94 -17.10 3.80
CA LEU A 40 32.55 -16.52 2.60
C LEU A 40 33.06 -17.56 1.59
N ASN A 41 33.43 -18.75 2.05
CA ASN A 41 33.93 -19.84 1.20
C ASN A 41 32.84 -20.82 0.75
N ILE A 42 31.56 -20.53 1.00
CA ILE A 42 30.45 -21.42 0.66
C ILE A 42 29.99 -21.18 -0.79
N ASP A 43 29.95 -22.24 -1.58
CA ASP A 43 29.26 -22.24 -2.87
C ASP A 43 27.75 -22.44 -2.66
N LEU A 44 27.04 -21.31 -2.53
CA LEU A 44 25.61 -21.30 -2.28
C LEU A 44 24.82 -21.97 -3.41
N LYS A 45 25.27 -21.85 -4.66
CA LYS A 45 24.58 -22.46 -5.80
C LYS A 45 24.59 -23.98 -5.68
N LYS A 46 25.74 -24.56 -5.36
CA LYS A 46 25.90 -26.00 -5.16
C LYS A 46 25.08 -26.53 -3.98
N LEU A 47 24.93 -25.75 -2.91
CA LEU A 47 24.10 -26.11 -1.74
C LEU A 47 22.60 -26.13 -2.04
N LEU A 48 22.13 -25.19 -2.88
CA LEU A 48 20.73 -25.15 -3.31
C LEU A 48 20.43 -26.31 -4.26
N GLU A 49 21.33 -26.58 -5.21
CA GLU A 49 21.20 -27.70 -6.14
C GLU A 49 21.26 -29.06 -5.44
N SER A 50 22.00 -29.18 -4.33
CA SER A 50 22.05 -30.41 -3.54
C SER A 50 20.84 -30.64 -2.64
N GLY A 51 19.89 -29.68 -2.57
CA GLY A 51 18.66 -29.81 -1.78
C GLY A 51 18.89 -29.79 -0.26
N ILE A 52 20.08 -29.38 0.21
CA ILE A 52 20.40 -29.28 1.64
C ILE A 52 19.57 -28.16 2.31
N LEU A 53 19.27 -27.11 1.56
CA LEU A 53 18.35 -26.03 1.96
C LEU A 53 16.93 -26.39 1.53
N SER A 54 16.20 -27.07 2.42
CA SER A 54 14.80 -27.49 2.19
C SER A 54 13.82 -26.32 2.04
N ASN A 55 14.19 -25.14 2.50
CA ASN A 55 13.44 -23.88 2.40
C ASN A 55 13.73 -23.12 1.09
N SER A 56 14.16 -23.79 0.02
CA SER A 56 14.51 -23.13 -1.24
C SER A 56 13.93 -23.83 -2.46
N ILE A 57 13.72 -23.07 -3.53
CA ILE A 57 13.11 -23.57 -4.76
C ILE A 57 13.63 -22.85 -6.00
N GLN A 58 13.72 -23.56 -7.11
CA GLN A 58 14.04 -22.98 -8.41
C GLN A 58 12.75 -22.77 -9.20
N THR A 59 12.56 -21.57 -9.75
CA THR A 59 11.41 -21.27 -10.61
C THR A 59 11.50 -22.06 -11.92
N GLU A 60 10.36 -22.54 -12.41
CA GLU A 60 10.28 -23.23 -13.70
C GLU A 60 10.32 -22.26 -14.89
N THR A 61 9.93 -21.01 -14.67
CA THR A 61 9.95 -19.95 -15.69
C THR A 61 11.36 -19.49 -16.03
N THR A 62 11.64 -19.25 -17.32
CA THR A 62 12.91 -18.66 -17.77
C THR A 62 12.93 -17.13 -17.58
N PRO A 63 14.00 -16.54 -17.02
CA PRO A 63 15.21 -17.20 -16.54
C PRO A 63 14.98 -17.94 -15.22
N LYS A 64 15.57 -19.14 -15.08
CA LYS A 64 15.47 -19.93 -13.85
C LYS A 64 16.11 -19.16 -12.69
N GLN A 65 15.33 -18.92 -11.65
CA GLN A 65 15.76 -18.17 -10.48
C GLN A 65 15.55 -19.00 -9.23
N TRP A 66 16.52 -18.98 -8.33
CA TRP A 66 16.40 -19.56 -7.00
C TRP A 66 15.68 -18.57 -6.08
N ARG A 67 14.73 -19.08 -5.30
CA ARG A 67 14.04 -18.37 -4.21
C ARG A 67 14.28 -19.12 -2.91
N ILE A 68 14.79 -18.43 -1.90
CA ILE A 68 15.06 -18.99 -0.57
C ILE A 68 14.10 -18.31 0.40
N PHE A 69 13.32 -19.13 1.12
CA PHE A 69 12.28 -18.71 2.05
C PHE A 69 12.77 -18.81 3.50
N LEU A 70 11.93 -18.35 4.42
CA LEU A 70 12.16 -18.52 5.86
C LEU A 70 12.36 -19.99 6.21
N SER A 71 13.40 -20.30 7.00
CA SER A 71 13.72 -21.67 7.42
C SER A 71 12.58 -22.36 8.18
N LYS A 72 11.81 -21.58 8.95
CA LYS A 72 10.62 -22.04 9.69
C LYS A 72 9.43 -22.37 8.78
N ASN A 73 9.44 -21.96 7.52
CA ASN A 73 8.33 -22.10 6.59
C ASN A 73 8.73 -22.96 5.39
N VAL A 74 9.11 -24.21 5.66
CA VAL A 74 9.47 -25.20 4.63
C VAL A 74 8.29 -25.44 3.65
N ASP A 75 7.06 -25.29 4.14
CA ASP A 75 5.84 -25.45 3.33
C ASP A 75 5.57 -24.28 2.37
N ALA A 76 6.15 -23.09 2.59
CA ALA A 76 6.05 -21.98 1.64
C ALA A 76 6.75 -22.29 0.31
N ALA A 77 7.84 -23.07 0.34
CA ALA A 77 8.49 -23.54 -0.88
C ALA A 77 7.54 -24.46 -1.68
N LYS A 78 6.90 -25.42 -1.02
CA LYS A 78 5.92 -26.33 -1.65
C LYS A 78 4.70 -25.57 -2.21
N THR A 79 4.10 -24.69 -1.40
CA THR A 79 2.93 -23.89 -1.79
C THR A 79 3.21 -23.01 -3.01
N PHE A 80 4.45 -22.54 -3.15
CA PHE A 80 4.87 -21.73 -4.29
C PHE A 80 5.00 -22.54 -5.60
N ASN A 81 5.42 -23.81 -5.52
CA ASN A 81 5.45 -24.71 -6.68
C ASN A 81 4.04 -25.11 -7.13
N ASP A 82 3.18 -25.48 -6.18
CA ASP A 82 1.78 -25.85 -6.47
C ASP A 82 1.04 -24.68 -7.15
N ALA A 83 1.35 -23.44 -6.75
CA ALA A 83 0.80 -22.22 -7.36
C ALA A 83 1.39 -21.90 -8.76
N GLN A 84 2.56 -22.45 -9.13
CA GLN A 84 3.09 -22.35 -10.49
C GLN A 84 2.48 -23.41 -11.41
N GLU A 85 2.29 -24.64 -10.95
CA GLU A 85 1.65 -25.70 -11.72
C GLU A 85 0.18 -25.39 -12.06
N LEU A 86 -0.51 -24.61 -11.22
CA LEU A 86 -1.90 -24.19 -11.45
C LEU A 86 -2.07 -23.03 -12.46
N ARG A 87 -0.99 -22.54 -13.09
CA ARG A 87 -1.12 -21.55 -14.16
C ARG A 87 -1.56 -22.24 -15.46
N PRO A 88 -2.70 -21.87 -16.07
CA PRO A 88 -3.15 -22.52 -17.30
C PRO A 88 -2.12 -22.31 -18.40
N VAL A 89 -1.68 -23.42 -19.00
CA VAL A 89 -0.92 -23.45 -20.26
C VAL A 89 -1.63 -22.51 -21.23
N LYS A 90 -0.93 -21.47 -21.71
CA LYS A 90 -1.44 -20.56 -22.74
C LYS A 90 -1.73 -21.35 -24.02
N ASN A 91 -2.95 -21.84 -24.16
CA ASN A 91 -3.47 -22.28 -25.44
C ASN A 91 -3.59 -21.04 -26.34
N LYS A 92 -2.78 -21.02 -27.39
CA LYS A 92 -2.94 -20.09 -28.52
C LYS A 92 -4.32 -20.35 -29.15
N MET A 93 -5.33 -19.58 -28.77
CA MET A 93 -6.62 -19.61 -29.45
C MET A 93 -6.62 -18.66 -30.65
N GLN A 94 -6.95 -19.25 -31.79
CA GLN A 94 -7.10 -18.64 -33.10
C GLN A 94 -8.19 -17.55 -33.09
N LYS A 95 -7.95 -16.50 -33.89
CA LYS A 95 -8.90 -15.43 -34.21
C LYS A 95 -10.13 -16.03 -34.93
N PRO A 96 -11.37 -15.78 -34.51
CA PRO A 96 -12.52 -15.95 -35.39
C PRO A 96 -12.75 -14.68 -36.21
N SER A 97 -12.92 -14.91 -37.50
CA SER A 97 -13.33 -13.97 -38.53
C SER A 97 -14.78 -13.51 -38.36
N GLY A 98 -15.00 -12.21 -38.59
CA GLY A 98 -16.19 -11.66 -39.26
C GLY A 98 -17.54 -11.81 -38.56
N PHE A 99 -18.05 -10.72 -37.99
CA PHE A 99 -19.49 -10.48 -37.93
C PHE A 99 -19.77 -8.97 -38.10
N HIS A 100 -20.51 -8.63 -39.16
CA HIS A 100 -21.02 -7.29 -39.43
C HIS A 100 -22.34 -7.05 -38.67
N VAL A 101 -22.35 -5.95 -37.92
CA VAL A 101 -23.39 -4.91 -37.71
C VAL A 101 -24.86 -5.33 -37.61
N LYS A 102 -25.50 -4.87 -36.52
CA LYS A 102 -26.78 -4.12 -36.59
C LYS A 102 -26.87 -3.13 -35.43
N GLU A 103 -26.67 -1.86 -35.75
CA GLU A 103 -27.07 -0.74 -34.91
C GLU A 103 -28.60 -0.68 -34.82
N LYS A 104 -29.11 -0.47 -33.60
CA LYS A 104 -30.44 0.10 -33.38
C LYS A 104 -30.33 1.15 -32.29
N SER A 105 -30.47 2.40 -32.71
CA SER A 105 -30.80 3.55 -31.90
C SER A 105 -32.28 3.51 -31.50
N THR A 106 -32.58 4.04 -30.30
CA THR A 106 -33.82 4.59 -29.72
C THR A 106 -33.81 4.25 -28.23
N ALA A 107 -34.06 5.10 -27.23
CA ALA A 107 -34.36 6.53 -27.14
C ALA A 107 -34.12 6.93 -25.67
N LEU A 108 -33.84 8.21 -25.42
CA LEU A 108 -33.83 8.80 -24.08
C LEU A 108 -35.16 8.56 -23.37
N THR A 109 -35.14 8.21 -22.07
CA THR A 109 -36.14 8.72 -21.11
C THR A 109 -35.69 8.57 -19.65
N SER A 110 -35.94 9.67 -18.92
CA SER A 110 -36.04 9.86 -17.46
C SER A 110 -34.82 9.51 -16.58
N ALA A 111 -33.86 10.43 -16.54
CA ALA A 111 -33.14 10.73 -15.31
C ALA A 111 -34.08 11.52 -14.38
N GLY A 112 -34.35 10.99 -13.19
CA GLY A 112 -35.21 11.66 -12.23
C GLY A 112 -35.18 10.98 -10.87
N LYS A 113 -34.59 11.71 -9.92
CA LYS A 113 -34.64 11.54 -8.45
C LYS A 113 -33.68 10.50 -7.87
N GLU A 114 -32.49 11.00 -7.50
CA GLU A 114 -31.83 10.74 -6.21
C GLU A 114 -30.56 11.62 -6.11
N TYR A 115 -30.76 12.94 -6.12
CA TYR A 115 -29.72 13.95 -5.91
C TYR A 115 -30.33 15.06 -5.04
N TYR A 116 -30.55 14.80 -3.75
CA TYR A 116 -31.03 15.84 -2.82
C TYR A 116 -30.48 15.74 -1.39
N GLU A 117 -29.58 14.80 -1.06
CA GLU A 117 -29.03 14.71 0.31
C GLU A 117 -27.60 15.29 0.46
N TYR A 118 -26.80 15.33 -0.60
CA TYR A 118 -25.42 15.84 -0.52
C TYR A 118 -25.34 17.37 -0.36
N ASP A 119 -26.30 18.13 -0.88
CA ASP A 119 -26.31 19.60 -0.76
C ASP A 119 -26.48 20.06 0.69
N LYS A 120 -27.18 19.30 1.53
CA LYS A 120 -27.41 19.69 2.94
C LYS A 120 -26.13 19.61 3.77
N ILE A 121 -25.31 18.58 3.54
CA ILE A 121 -24.05 18.40 4.27
C ILE A 121 -23.04 19.47 3.86
N ALA A 122 -22.96 19.80 2.56
CA ALA A 122 -22.10 20.87 2.06
C ALA A 122 -22.49 22.26 2.61
N ILE A 123 -23.80 22.54 2.70
CA ILE A 123 -24.30 23.80 3.28
C ILE A 123 -24.00 23.87 4.79
N ILE A 124 -24.18 22.78 5.54
CA ILE A 124 -23.86 22.73 6.97
C ILE A 124 -22.35 22.97 7.19
N ALA A 125 -21.49 22.35 6.38
CA ALA A 125 -20.05 22.56 6.47
C ALA A 125 -19.65 24.02 6.22
N LEU A 126 -20.25 24.69 5.23
CA LEU A 126 -20.01 26.11 4.95
C LEU A 126 -20.46 27.02 6.10
N ILE A 127 -21.59 26.71 6.73
CA ILE A 127 -22.09 27.48 7.89
C ILE A 127 -21.12 27.33 9.08
N VAL A 128 -20.63 26.12 9.35
CA VAL A 128 -19.68 25.87 10.45
C VAL A 128 -18.38 26.64 10.22
N VAL A 129 -17.83 26.61 9.00
CA VAL A 129 -16.61 27.36 8.66
C VAL A 129 -16.83 28.87 8.80
N ALA A 130 -17.96 29.40 8.32
CA ALA A 130 -18.28 30.82 8.47
C ALA A 130 -18.44 31.23 9.95
N THR A 131 -19.03 30.38 10.79
CA THR A 131 -19.14 30.64 12.23
C THR A 131 -17.80 30.63 12.95
N LEU A 132 -16.87 29.75 12.57
CA LEU A 132 -15.52 29.72 13.15
C LEU A 132 -14.70 30.95 12.76
N ILE A 133 -14.82 31.40 11.51
CA ILE A 133 -14.17 32.63 11.04
C ILE A 133 -14.78 33.85 11.76
N GLY A 134 -16.11 33.91 11.91
CA GLY A 134 -16.77 34.98 12.66
C GLY A 134 -16.34 35.01 14.13
N LEU A 135 -16.22 33.85 14.78
CA LEU A 135 -15.75 33.74 16.16
C LEU A 135 -14.30 34.19 16.31
N TYR A 136 -13.45 33.88 15.33
CA TYR A 136 -12.06 34.34 15.29
C TYR A 136 -11.95 35.87 15.29
N TYR A 137 -12.83 36.56 14.56
CA TYR A 137 -12.87 38.03 14.55
C TYR A 137 -13.59 38.67 15.75
N LEU A 138 -14.35 37.88 16.52
CA LEU A 138 -15.09 38.34 17.71
C LEU A 138 -14.31 38.14 19.01
N LEU A 139 -13.21 37.40 18.99
CA LEU A 139 -12.32 37.30 20.14
C LEU A 139 -11.52 38.61 20.24
N PRO A 140 -11.69 39.39 21.33
CA PRO A 140 -10.87 40.56 21.55
C PRO A 140 -9.41 40.12 21.67
N GLU A 141 -8.56 40.76 20.88
CA GLU A 141 -7.11 40.60 20.89
C GLU A 141 -6.65 40.83 22.32
N SER A 142 -6.28 39.74 23.02
CA SER A 142 -5.77 39.84 24.38
C SER A 142 -4.40 40.49 24.28
N ASP A 143 -4.33 41.76 24.68
CA ASP A 143 -3.08 42.53 24.77
C ASP A 143 -2.06 41.72 25.57
N THR A 144 -1.19 41.03 24.84
CA THR A 144 0.00 40.40 25.38
C THR A 144 1.10 41.43 25.21
N ASP A 145 1.28 42.24 26.25
CA ASP A 145 2.44 43.09 26.41
C ASP A 145 3.70 42.26 26.14
N SER A 146 4.35 42.54 25.01
CA SER A 146 5.68 42.04 24.73
C SER A 146 6.47 43.08 23.94
N GLN A 147 7.71 43.18 24.39
CA GLN A 147 8.62 44.29 24.20
C GLN A 147 9.06 44.48 22.75
N ASP A 148 9.43 45.73 22.48
CA ASP A 148 10.19 46.20 21.32
C ASP A 148 11.24 45.20 20.82
N PHE A 149 11.02 44.66 19.61
CA PHE A 149 12.10 44.15 18.78
C PHE A 149 12.02 44.78 17.39
N LYS A 150 12.97 45.68 17.12
CA LYS A 150 13.16 46.37 15.84
C LYS A 150 13.48 45.36 14.73
N VAL A 151 12.64 45.32 13.70
CA VAL A 151 12.95 44.64 12.44
C VAL A 151 13.57 45.65 11.47
N GLU A 152 14.86 45.46 11.23
CA GLU A 152 15.59 46.15 10.17
C GLU A 152 15.39 45.39 8.83
N LYS A 153 15.12 46.19 7.81
CA LYS A 153 14.62 45.84 6.48
C LYS A 153 15.78 45.46 5.56
N TYR A 154 15.80 44.24 5.01
CA TYR A 154 16.56 43.95 3.79
C TYR A 154 15.81 43.04 2.82
N ALA A 155 16.14 43.28 1.55
CA ALA A 155 15.36 43.03 0.36
C ALA A 155 15.49 41.59 -0.18
N SER A 156 14.43 41.21 -0.90
CA SER A 156 14.37 40.39 -2.11
C SER A 156 15.70 39.85 -2.65
N ASN A 157 15.80 38.53 -2.78
CA ASN A 157 16.44 37.87 -3.90
C ASN A 157 15.79 36.50 -4.16
N THR A 158 15.34 36.35 -5.40
CA THR A 158 14.80 35.17 -6.06
C THR A 158 15.93 34.25 -6.54
N GLU A 159 15.58 32.97 -6.75
CA GLU A 159 16.30 31.90 -7.45
C GLU A 159 17.46 31.19 -6.72
N THR A 160 17.22 29.95 -6.30
CA THR A 160 17.55 28.75 -7.11
C THR A 160 17.20 27.50 -6.31
N VAL A 161 16.34 26.66 -6.90
CA VAL A 161 16.00 25.33 -6.40
C VAL A 161 17.26 24.48 -6.47
N THR A 162 17.95 24.38 -5.35
CA THR A 162 18.96 23.36 -5.10
C THR A 162 18.35 22.29 -4.21
N ASP A 163 18.44 21.08 -4.74
CA ASP A 163 18.13 19.79 -4.17
C ASP A 163 18.51 19.72 -2.68
N LYS A 164 17.55 20.01 -1.80
CA LYS A 164 17.71 19.73 -0.37
C LYS A 164 17.28 18.30 -0.14
N THR A 165 18.27 17.43 -0.17
CA THR A 165 18.25 16.14 0.53
C THR A 165 17.92 16.42 1.99
N ILE A 166 16.64 16.27 2.35
CA ILE A 166 16.18 16.41 3.73
C ILE A 166 16.65 15.16 4.48
N ASN A 167 17.81 15.27 5.14
CA ASN A 167 18.08 14.49 6.34
C ASN A 167 17.01 14.87 7.37
N THR A 168 16.09 13.96 7.66
CA THR A 168 15.14 14.10 8.76
C THR A 168 15.05 12.79 9.51
N ASP A 169 15.91 12.68 10.53
CA ASP A 169 15.55 12.04 11.80
C ASP A 169 14.58 12.97 12.56
N SER A 170 13.51 13.42 11.89
CA SER A 170 12.42 14.13 12.57
C SER A 170 11.68 13.09 13.38
N GLU A 171 11.71 13.25 14.70
CA GLU A 171 10.96 12.44 15.64
C GLU A 171 9.47 12.44 15.22
N ILE A 172 8.92 11.25 14.94
CA ILE A 172 7.52 11.09 14.57
C ILE A 172 6.67 11.55 15.75
N THR A 173 5.83 12.57 15.55
CA THR A 173 5.02 13.11 16.65
C THR A 173 3.76 12.27 16.86
N ALA A 174 3.19 12.34 18.07
CA ALA A 174 1.93 11.63 18.37
C ALA A 174 0.78 12.12 17.48
N GLU A 175 0.76 13.40 17.12
CA GLU A 175 -0.23 13.99 16.22
C GLU A 175 -0.13 13.41 14.81
N GLU A 176 1.08 13.23 14.27
CA GLU A 176 1.29 12.59 12.96
C GLU A 176 0.81 11.14 12.95
N VAL A 177 1.09 10.40 14.02
CA VAL A 177 0.60 9.03 14.21
C VAL A 177 -0.91 8.98 14.15
N LEU A 178 -1.58 9.82 14.94
CA LEU A 178 -3.04 9.88 14.99
C LEU A 178 -3.61 10.27 13.62
N LEU A 179 -3.08 11.29 12.96
CA LEU A 179 -3.57 11.76 11.66
C LEU A 179 -3.52 10.64 10.61
N ILE A 180 -2.40 9.93 10.51
CA ILE A 180 -2.24 8.83 9.56
C ILE A 180 -3.21 7.68 9.86
N LEU A 181 -3.38 7.33 11.14
CA LEU A 181 -4.29 6.27 11.56
C LEU A 181 -5.75 6.62 11.30
N TYR A 182 -6.15 7.88 11.57
CA TYR A 182 -7.49 8.38 11.28
C TYR A 182 -7.77 8.41 9.78
N GLU A 183 -6.85 8.92 8.95
CA GLU A 183 -7.04 8.94 7.50
C GLU A 183 -7.11 7.51 6.93
N THR A 184 -6.26 6.61 7.43
CA THR A 184 -6.29 5.19 7.01
C THR A 184 -7.61 4.52 7.39
N LYS A 185 -8.13 4.82 8.59
CA LYS A 185 -9.44 4.34 9.04
C LYS A 185 -10.56 4.89 8.17
N PHE A 186 -10.51 6.18 7.84
CA PHE A 186 -11.48 6.83 6.97
C PHE A 186 -11.51 6.18 5.58
N LEU A 187 -10.34 5.97 4.96
CA LEU A 187 -10.23 5.26 3.69
C LEU A 187 -10.79 3.83 3.79
N TYR A 188 -10.52 3.11 4.87
CA TYR A 188 -11.08 1.77 5.08
C TYR A 188 -12.62 1.79 5.15
N GLU A 189 -13.21 2.66 5.97
CA GLU A 189 -14.66 2.79 6.11
C GLU A 189 -15.32 3.24 4.81
N GLU A 190 -14.69 4.16 4.08
CA GLU A 190 -15.15 4.62 2.78
C GLU A 190 -15.18 3.47 1.77
N LEU A 191 -14.13 2.65 1.69
CA LEU A 191 -14.11 1.44 0.85
C LEU A 191 -15.25 0.49 1.22
N MET A 192 -15.48 0.24 2.52
CA MET A 192 -16.59 -0.60 2.96
C MET A 192 -17.96 -0.05 2.55
N SER A 193 -18.10 1.27 2.49
CA SER A 193 -19.37 1.93 2.14
C SER A 193 -19.77 1.72 0.67
N PHE A 194 -18.80 1.66 -0.25
CA PHE A 194 -19.09 1.54 -1.68
C PHE A 194 -18.70 0.20 -2.30
N LYS A 195 -18.02 -0.71 -1.57
CA LYS A 195 -17.54 -1.98 -2.13
C LYS A 195 -18.62 -2.83 -2.76
N ASN A 196 -19.89 -2.64 -2.38
CA ASN A 196 -21.04 -3.40 -2.86
C ASN A 196 -21.89 -2.63 -3.90
N ASN A 197 -21.44 -1.46 -4.36
CA ASN A 197 -22.20 -0.68 -5.32
C ASN A 197 -22.00 -1.23 -6.74
N GLU A 198 -23.08 -1.26 -7.54
CA GLU A 198 -23.02 -1.82 -8.89
C GLU A 198 -22.05 -1.06 -9.79
N ASP A 199 -22.05 0.26 -9.70
CA ASP A 199 -21.14 1.12 -10.45
C ASP A 199 -19.67 0.86 -10.11
N PHE A 200 -19.35 0.59 -8.84
CA PHE A 200 -18.00 0.19 -8.44
C PHE A 200 -17.57 -1.13 -9.08
N TYR A 201 -18.48 -2.07 -9.33
CA TYR A 201 -18.15 -3.32 -10.01
C TYR A 201 -17.75 -3.13 -11.47
N TYR A 202 -18.37 -2.15 -12.14
CA TYR A 202 -18.13 -1.88 -13.55
C TYR A 202 -16.92 -1.00 -13.77
N TYR A 203 -16.81 0.09 -12.99
CA TYR A 203 -15.79 1.11 -13.20
C TYR A 203 -14.58 0.93 -12.29
N GLY A 204 -14.73 0.26 -11.14
CA GLY A 204 -13.65 0.09 -10.17
C GLY A 204 -12.96 1.41 -9.84
N PHE A 205 -11.65 1.45 -10.02
CA PHE A 205 -10.82 2.65 -9.87
C PHE A 205 -10.40 3.28 -11.21
N ASP A 206 -11.24 3.21 -12.24
CA ASP A 206 -10.97 3.89 -13.51
C ASP A 206 -10.68 5.38 -13.30
N VAL A 207 -9.66 5.90 -13.99
CA VAL A 207 -9.16 7.27 -13.83
C VAL A 207 -10.26 8.32 -13.97
N ASN A 208 -11.30 8.05 -14.76
CA ASN A 208 -12.41 8.95 -15.04
C ASN A 208 -13.62 8.76 -14.11
N TYR A 209 -13.53 7.89 -13.11
CA TYR A 209 -14.65 7.55 -12.24
C TYR A 209 -14.46 8.02 -10.79
N LYS A 210 -15.57 8.24 -10.09
CA LYS A 210 -15.58 8.86 -8.74
C LYS A 210 -14.72 8.12 -7.71
N TYR A 211 -14.61 6.80 -7.83
CA TYR A 211 -13.84 5.96 -6.89
C TYR A 211 -12.33 6.07 -7.06
N ASN A 212 -11.82 6.57 -8.20
CA ASN A 212 -10.39 6.83 -8.34
C ASN A 212 -9.88 7.88 -7.34
N SER A 213 -10.74 8.78 -6.85
CA SER A 213 -10.39 9.72 -5.78
C SER A 213 -9.99 9.03 -4.47
N TRP A 214 -10.57 7.86 -4.18
CA TRP A 214 -10.19 7.02 -3.05
C TRP A 214 -8.80 6.42 -3.25
N LEU A 215 -8.54 5.85 -4.43
CA LEU A 215 -7.25 5.22 -4.75
C LEU A 215 -6.12 6.26 -4.71
N LYS A 216 -6.36 7.45 -5.26
CA LYS A 216 -5.42 8.57 -5.25
C LYS A 216 -5.06 9.02 -3.83
N ARG A 217 -6.04 9.13 -2.93
CA ARG A 217 -5.78 9.45 -1.51
C ARG A 217 -5.00 8.34 -0.80
N ALA A 218 -5.32 7.07 -1.09
CA ALA A 218 -4.56 5.96 -0.56
C ALA A 218 -3.10 5.96 -1.06
N ASP A 219 -2.87 6.28 -2.33
CA ASP A 219 -1.53 6.44 -2.92
C ASP A 219 -0.77 7.61 -2.28
N GLU A 220 -1.39 8.79 -2.19
CA GLU A 220 -0.81 10.01 -1.58
C GLU A 220 -0.41 9.76 -0.11
N LEU A 221 -1.28 9.10 0.66
CA LEU A 221 -0.96 8.72 2.04
C LEU A 221 0.18 7.68 2.08
N SER A 222 0.25 6.79 1.08
CA SER A 222 1.29 5.76 1.00
C SER A 222 2.67 6.33 0.66
N ASP A 223 2.73 7.48 -0.02
CA ASP A 223 3.97 8.16 -0.35
C ASP A 223 4.61 8.84 0.87
N LEU A 224 3.85 9.07 1.93
CA LEU A 224 4.38 9.55 3.21
C LEU A 224 5.28 8.48 3.84
N ARG A 225 6.56 8.82 4.06
CA ARG A 225 7.54 7.92 4.69
C ARG A 225 7.05 7.48 6.09
N GLN A 226 6.46 8.40 6.84
CA GLN A 226 5.93 8.17 8.19
C GLN A 226 4.79 7.15 8.15
N ALA A 227 3.89 7.22 7.17
CA ALA A 227 2.75 6.32 7.06
C ALA A 227 3.18 4.87 6.88
N LYS A 228 4.24 4.62 6.09
CA LYS A 228 4.81 3.28 5.95
C LYS A 228 5.28 2.72 7.29
N TYR A 229 6.03 3.51 8.06
CA TYR A 229 6.57 3.08 9.34
C TYR A 229 5.48 2.86 10.39
N ILE A 230 4.57 3.83 10.53
CA ILE A 230 3.48 3.80 11.49
C ILE A 230 2.60 2.58 11.24
N LEU A 231 2.06 2.40 10.04
CA LEU A 231 1.10 1.33 9.76
C LEU A 231 1.73 -0.06 9.89
N LEU A 232 3.02 -0.22 9.56
CA LEU A 232 3.74 -1.47 9.76
C LEU A 232 3.81 -1.87 11.24
N ASN A 233 3.92 -0.90 12.16
CA ASN A 233 3.86 -1.17 13.60
C ASN A 233 2.48 -1.64 14.05
N TYR A 234 1.42 -1.26 13.32
CA TYR A 234 0.06 -1.77 13.51
C TYR A 234 -0.20 -3.07 12.72
N GLY A 235 0.82 -3.61 12.05
CA GLY A 235 0.77 -4.91 11.41
C GLY A 235 0.13 -4.93 10.02
N PHE A 236 -0.01 -3.80 9.33
CA PHE A 236 -0.47 -3.74 7.94
C PHE A 236 0.18 -2.57 7.17
N SER A 237 -0.16 -2.41 5.90
CA SER A 237 0.31 -1.31 5.06
C SER A 237 -0.83 -0.74 4.21
N LEU A 238 -0.66 0.48 3.69
CA LEU A 238 -1.62 1.04 2.72
C LEU A 238 -1.73 0.18 1.44
N GLY A 239 -0.66 -0.52 1.07
CA GLY A 239 -0.70 -1.51 -0.01
C GLY A 239 -1.68 -2.66 0.28
N ASP A 240 -1.81 -3.10 1.53
CA ASP A 240 -2.81 -4.12 1.92
C ASP A 240 -4.25 -3.59 1.73
N LEU A 241 -4.48 -2.30 2.05
CA LEU A 241 -5.77 -1.62 1.87
C LEU A 241 -6.11 -1.43 0.38
N GLN A 242 -5.14 -1.00 -0.43
CA GLN A 242 -5.31 -0.87 -1.88
C GLN A 242 -5.60 -2.22 -2.54
N MET A 243 -4.86 -3.26 -2.16
CA MET A 243 -5.11 -4.62 -2.66
C MET A 243 -6.48 -5.13 -2.25
N LEU A 244 -6.96 -4.79 -1.04
CA LEU A 244 -8.32 -5.10 -0.63
C LEU A 244 -9.34 -4.45 -1.55
N GLY A 245 -9.16 -3.17 -1.89
CA GLY A 245 -10.00 -2.46 -2.85
C GLY A 245 -10.02 -3.13 -4.22
N LEU A 246 -8.84 -3.47 -4.76
CA LEU A 246 -8.70 -4.15 -6.05
C LEU A 246 -9.34 -5.54 -6.06
N GLU A 247 -9.25 -6.27 -4.96
CA GLU A 247 -9.93 -7.55 -4.82
C GLU A 247 -11.45 -7.37 -4.88
N TYR A 248 -12.02 -6.33 -4.24
CA TYR A 248 -13.46 -6.06 -4.34
C TYR A 248 -13.92 -5.68 -5.74
N VAL A 249 -13.11 -4.95 -6.52
CA VAL A 249 -13.40 -4.73 -7.95
C VAL A 249 -13.48 -6.07 -8.68
N LYS A 250 -12.50 -6.95 -8.45
CA LYS A 250 -12.42 -8.27 -9.09
C LYS A 250 -13.56 -9.21 -8.67
N THR A 251 -13.95 -9.21 -7.41
CA THR A 251 -14.98 -10.13 -6.87
C THR A 251 -16.39 -9.57 -6.95
N LYS A 252 -16.53 -8.31 -7.40
CA LYS A 252 -17.77 -7.53 -7.39
C LYS A 252 -18.32 -7.41 -5.96
N GLY A 253 -17.50 -6.91 -5.04
CA GLY A 253 -17.84 -6.66 -3.63
C GLY A 253 -17.92 -7.90 -2.76
N ARG A 254 -17.95 -9.11 -3.36
CA ARG A 254 -18.05 -10.37 -2.63
C ARG A 254 -16.77 -10.68 -1.87
N GLU A 255 -16.93 -11.26 -0.69
CA GLU A 255 -15.80 -11.69 0.10
C GLU A 255 -15.12 -12.92 -0.53
N SER A 256 -13.80 -12.84 -0.71
CA SER A 256 -12.93 -13.96 -1.02
C SER A 256 -12.11 -14.36 0.21
N ARG A 257 -11.37 -15.47 0.12
CA ARG A 257 -10.43 -15.86 1.18
C ARG A 257 -9.41 -14.75 1.46
N TYR A 258 -8.97 -14.04 0.41
CA TYR A 258 -8.02 -12.94 0.55
C TYR A 258 -8.67 -11.69 1.15
N SER A 259 -9.82 -11.24 0.63
CA SER A 259 -10.47 -10.04 1.17
C SER A 259 -10.86 -10.22 2.63
N ASN A 260 -11.37 -11.40 3.01
CA ASN A 260 -11.72 -11.68 4.39
C ASN A 260 -10.49 -11.68 5.30
N TRP A 261 -9.38 -12.28 4.88
CA TRP A 261 -8.12 -12.24 5.63
C TRP A 261 -7.58 -10.81 5.77
N SER A 262 -7.54 -10.05 4.67
CA SER A 262 -7.03 -8.67 4.66
C SER A 262 -7.90 -7.74 5.51
N ARG A 263 -9.22 -7.83 5.35
CA ARG A 263 -10.22 -7.09 6.13
C ARG A 263 -10.05 -7.33 7.63
N ASN A 264 -10.00 -8.59 8.07
CA ASN A 264 -9.81 -8.92 9.48
C ASN A 264 -8.47 -8.37 10.02
N ARG A 265 -7.40 -8.44 9.22
CA ARG A 265 -6.09 -7.90 9.60
C ARG A 265 -6.12 -6.38 9.78
N ILE A 266 -6.75 -5.66 8.85
CA ILE A 266 -6.88 -4.20 8.91
C ILE A 266 -7.81 -3.77 10.05
N GLU A 267 -8.96 -4.41 10.24
CA GLU A 267 -9.87 -4.10 11.35
C GLU A 267 -9.22 -4.32 12.73
N ASN A 268 -8.49 -5.43 12.90
CA ASN A 268 -7.76 -5.71 14.14
C ASN A 268 -6.66 -4.69 14.42
N ALA A 269 -6.07 -4.10 13.37
CA ALA A 269 -5.08 -3.05 13.51
C ALA A 269 -5.75 -1.71 13.89
N LEU A 270 -6.84 -1.35 13.23
CA LEU A 270 -7.55 -0.09 13.44
C LEU A 270 -8.32 -0.03 14.76
N THR A 271 -8.76 -1.17 15.30
CA THR A 271 -9.43 -1.25 16.62
C THR A 271 -8.49 -0.97 17.81
N GLN A 272 -7.18 -0.99 17.58
CA GLN A 272 -6.17 -0.63 18.60
C GLN A 272 -6.02 0.89 18.75
N ILE A 273 -6.60 1.67 17.84
CA ILE A 273 -6.66 3.13 17.91
C ILE A 273 -7.75 3.48 18.95
N LYS A 274 -7.33 3.86 20.15
CA LYS A 274 -8.21 4.30 21.24
C LYS A 274 -8.27 5.82 21.33
#